data_AF-A0A183IQJ3-F1
#
_entry.id   AF-A0A183IQJ3-F1
#
_cell.length_a   1.000
_cell.length_b   1.000
_cell.length_c   1.000
_cell.angle_alpha   90.00
_cell.angle_beta   90.00
_cell.angle_gamma   90.00
#
_symmetry.space_group_name_H-M   'P 1'
#
loop_
_entity.id
_entity.type
_entity.pdbx_description
1 polymer ?
#
loop_
_entity_poly.entity_id
_entity_poly.type
_entity_poly.pdbx_seq_one_letter_code
_entity_poly.pdbx_strand_id
1 'polypeptide(L)'
;LFPCYFRSDLGDDVQGPLGTLEFIQIVGVFDEETKAATKWNGHRVLDLLRQHVVTGGPWLVTDIRRCQSVFELDPLANDILLHGIATDGMNLTAVNCAVCSWSIPPVVESCSMMSKLHVNDVENPYGANSYRSTSQYPNYDFSNKSEFRTFDALDIHLDIKTAVLLPWMCKGRLQHRRHFTFRLMTANGIQSMITFCPPDMPGVLVSPECPYGSKGFWLQVHVSNSLLSRMIETFLDLEELNLKVANLVLPKKYELSDFRLKFIIVP
;
A
#
# COMPACT_ATOMS: atom_id res chain seq x y z
N LEU A 1 21.04 9.52 7.09
CA LEU A 1 20.60 10.61 6.21
C LEU A 1 20.26 10.02 4.84
N PHE A 2 19.04 9.49 4.69
CA PHE A 2 18.51 9.22 3.36
C PHE A 2 18.06 10.57 2.78
N PRO A 3 18.63 11.04 1.66
CA PRO A 3 18.14 12.26 1.04
C PRO A 3 16.73 12.01 0.52
N CYS A 4 15.77 12.80 0.97
CA CYS A 4 14.52 12.91 0.26
C CYS A 4 14.68 13.99 -0.82
N TYR A 5 14.42 13.59 -2.06
CA TYR A 5 14.44 14.50 -3.20
C TYR A 5 13.07 15.15 -3.29
N PHE A 6 13.03 16.47 -3.32
CA PHE A 6 11.78 17.20 -3.32
C PHE A 6 11.83 18.33 -4.34
N ARG A 7 10.75 18.48 -5.11
CA ARG A 7 10.61 19.65 -5.95
C ARG A 7 10.45 20.87 -5.04
N SER A 8 11.45 21.73 -5.00
CA SER A 8 11.29 23.09 -4.49
C SER A 8 10.87 23.99 -5.63
N ASP A 9 10.09 25.02 -5.31
CA ASP A 9 9.68 26.06 -6.23
C ASP A 9 10.82 27.07 -6.48
N LEU A 10 12.01 26.59 -6.87
CA LEU A 10 13.20 27.41 -7.15
C LEU A 10 13.06 28.25 -8.45
N GLY A 11 11.92 28.16 -9.13
CA GLY A 11 11.56 28.93 -10.32
C GLY A 11 10.71 28.12 -11.30
N ASP A 12 10.17 28.80 -12.31
CA ASP A 12 9.49 28.15 -13.43
C ASP A 12 10.49 27.34 -14.27
N ASP A 13 9.98 26.28 -14.91
CA ASP A 13 10.78 25.41 -15.77
C ASP A 13 11.40 26.22 -16.93
N VAL A 14 12.72 26.12 -17.12
CA VAL A 14 13.44 26.94 -18.10
C VAL A 14 13.45 26.22 -19.45
N GLN A 15 12.90 26.87 -20.49
CA GLN A 15 12.93 26.32 -21.85
C GLN A 15 14.28 26.59 -22.52
N GLY A 16 14.97 25.53 -22.90
CA GLY A 16 16.21 25.55 -23.65
C GLY A 16 16.08 24.93 -25.05
N PRO A 17 17.09 25.11 -25.92
CA PRO A 17 17.08 24.58 -27.28
C PRO A 17 17.08 23.04 -27.35
N LEU A 18 17.40 22.35 -26.24
CA LEU A 18 17.43 20.89 -26.13
C LEU A 18 16.28 20.34 -25.28
N GLY A 19 15.34 21.19 -24.84
CA GLY A 19 14.23 20.81 -23.98
C GLY A 19 14.16 21.64 -22.70
N THR A 20 13.40 21.14 -21.74
CA THR A 20 13.07 21.84 -20.49
C THR A 20 14.06 21.48 -19.38
N LEU A 21 14.58 22.50 -18.70
CA LEU A 21 15.43 22.36 -17.51
C LEU A 21 14.60 22.58 -16.25
N GLU A 22 14.55 21.56 -15.40
CA GLU A 22 13.90 21.60 -14.09
C GLU A 22 14.94 21.68 -12.97
N PHE A 23 14.62 22.41 -11.90
CA PHE A 23 15.43 22.49 -10.69
C PHE A 23 14.76 21.75 -9.54
N ILE A 24 15.43 20.70 -9.04
CA ILE A 24 14.95 19.88 -7.91
C ILE A 24 15.89 20.10 -6.73
N GLN A 25 15.39 20.68 -5.64
CA GLN A 25 16.16 20.88 -4.42
C GLN A 25 16.22 19.59 -3.60
N ILE A 26 17.35 19.41 -2.93
CA ILE A 26 17.51 18.36 -1.93
C ILE A 26 17.25 18.99 -0.56
N VAL A 27 16.34 18.39 0.21
CA VAL A 27 16.00 18.86 1.56
C VAL A 27 16.37 17.77 2.56
N GLY A 28 17.25 18.11 3.52
CA GLY A 28 17.66 17.22 4.59
C GLY A 28 16.57 17.12 5.66
N VAL A 29 16.06 15.91 5.87
CA VAL A 29 14.94 15.61 6.77
C VAL A 29 15.29 14.50 7.77
N PHE A 30 14.52 14.39 8.85
CA PHE A 30 14.59 13.28 9.79
C PHE A 30 13.97 12.00 9.20
N ASP A 31 14.26 10.87 9.83
CA ASP A 31 13.70 9.57 9.44
C ASP A 31 12.17 9.55 9.62
N GLU A 32 11.64 10.21 10.65
CA GLU A 32 10.21 10.36 10.93
C GLU A 32 9.51 11.16 9.82
N GLU A 33 10.11 12.25 9.38
CA GLU A 33 9.64 13.09 8.25
C GLU A 33 9.66 12.31 6.94
N THR A 34 10.70 11.52 6.70
CA THR A 34 10.80 10.61 5.55
C THR A 34 9.67 9.57 5.57
N LYS A 35 9.41 8.96 6.73
CA LYS A 35 8.33 7.99 6.92
C LYS A 35 6.96 8.64 6.68
N ALA A 36 6.74 9.86 7.16
CA ALA A 36 5.51 10.61 6.93
C ALA A 36 5.31 10.94 5.45
N ALA A 37 6.37 11.40 4.76
CA ALA A 37 6.33 11.74 3.33
C ALA A 37 6.00 10.51 2.47
N THR A 38 6.54 9.35 2.85
CA THR A 38 6.27 8.06 2.20
C THR A 38 4.82 7.60 2.41
N LYS A 39 4.25 7.84 3.59
CA LYS A 39 2.88 7.44 3.94
C LYS A 39 1.84 8.36 3.28
N TRP A 40 1.95 9.67 3.47
CA TRP A 40 0.97 10.65 3.02
C TRP A 40 1.33 11.18 1.63
N ASN A 41 2.08 12.30 1.59
CA ASN A 41 2.55 12.94 0.38
C ASN A 41 3.78 13.79 0.73
N GLY A 42 4.86 13.63 -0.04
CA GLY A 42 6.08 14.40 0.14
C GLY A 42 5.86 15.90 0.15
N HIS A 43 5.07 16.43 -0.79
CA HIS A 43 4.80 17.86 -0.90
C HIS A 43 4.08 18.41 0.35
N ARG A 44 3.14 17.64 0.90
CA ARG A 44 2.41 18.03 2.11
C ARG A 44 3.28 18.03 3.36
N VAL A 45 4.24 17.11 3.44
CA VAL A 45 5.24 17.13 4.52
C VAL A 45 6.16 18.34 4.39
N LEU A 46 6.51 18.76 3.17
CA LEU A 46 7.24 20.02 2.97
C LEU A 46 6.43 21.23 3.43
N ASP A 47 5.11 21.23 3.23
CA ASP A 47 4.24 22.31 3.73
C ASP A 47 4.29 22.42 5.25
N LEU A 48 4.46 21.30 5.98
CA LEU A 48 4.73 21.32 7.43
C LEU A 48 6.10 21.93 7.73
N LEU A 49 7.14 21.52 7.01
CA LEU A 49 8.51 22.05 7.20
C LEU A 49 8.62 23.55 6.88
N ARG A 50 7.80 24.06 5.95
CA ARG A 50 7.77 25.48 5.59
C ARG A 50 7.26 26.38 6.72
N GLN A 51 6.48 25.84 7.65
CA GLN A 51 5.83 26.61 8.72
C GLN A 51 6.82 27.09 9.79
N HIS A 52 7.96 26.41 9.95
CA HIS A 52 8.95 26.77 10.96
C HIS A 52 10.31 27.08 10.32
N VAL A 53 10.90 28.20 10.74
CA VAL A 53 12.24 28.62 10.28
C VAL A 53 13.29 27.55 10.59
N VAL A 54 13.18 26.91 11.76
CA VAL A 54 14.12 25.86 12.21
C VAL A 54 14.05 24.57 11.38
N THR A 55 12.94 24.31 10.66
CA THR A 55 12.78 23.16 9.76
C THR A 55 13.08 23.52 8.29
N GLY A 56 13.60 24.73 8.05
CA GLY A 56 14.01 25.24 6.75
C GLY A 56 13.16 26.40 6.23
N GLY A 57 12.03 26.67 6.87
CA GLY A 57 11.15 27.80 6.54
C GLY A 57 10.64 27.77 5.10
N PRO A 58 10.17 28.91 4.56
CA PRO A 58 9.55 28.98 3.24
C PRO A 58 10.41 28.42 2.09
N TRP A 59 11.74 28.44 2.25
CA TRP A 59 12.70 28.03 1.22
C TRP A 59 13.34 26.66 1.50
N LEU A 60 12.90 25.95 2.54
CA LEU A 60 13.34 24.60 2.89
C LEU A 60 14.88 24.49 3.02
N VAL A 61 15.50 25.51 3.59
CA VAL A 61 16.96 25.55 3.79
C VAL A 61 17.34 24.47 4.78
N THR A 62 18.24 23.56 4.38
CA THR A 62 18.66 22.46 5.25
C THR A 62 19.66 22.96 6.29
N ASP A 63 19.29 22.91 7.57
CA ASP A 63 20.22 23.09 8.69
C ASP A 63 20.69 21.74 9.23
N ILE A 64 21.96 21.43 9.03
CA ILE A 64 22.59 20.19 9.53
C ILE A 64 22.73 20.14 11.05
N ARG A 65 22.52 21.27 11.75
CA ARG A 65 22.56 21.36 13.22
C ARG A 65 21.19 21.16 13.85
N ARG A 66 20.13 21.05 13.05
CA ARG A 66 18.78 20.77 13.53
C ARG A 66 18.76 19.46 14.31
N CYS A 67 18.25 19.52 15.55
CA CYS A 67 18.22 18.38 16.47
C CYS A 67 16.81 17.84 16.75
N GLN A 68 15.77 18.46 16.18
CA GLN A 68 14.38 18.07 16.38
C GLN A 68 13.61 17.98 15.06
N SER A 69 12.72 17.00 14.96
CA SER A 69 11.81 16.85 13.82
C SER A 69 10.62 17.82 13.91
N VAL A 70 9.93 18.06 12.80
CA VAL A 70 8.70 18.87 12.80
C VAL A 70 7.62 18.30 13.74
N PHE A 71 7.61 16.97 13.94
CA PHE A 71 6.67 16.30 14.85
C PHE A 71 7.00 16.46 16.33
N GLU A 72 8.24 16.84 16.66
CA GLU A 72 8.64 17.18 18.02
C GLU A 72 8.50 18.68 18.30
N LEU A 73 8.61 19.50 17.26
CA LEU A 73 8.52 20.95 17.34
C LEU A 73 7.08 21.46 17.34
N ASP A 74 6.23 20.89 16.48
CA ASP A 74 4.83 21.24 16.36
C ASP A 74 3.94 20.10 16.89
N PRO A 75 3.25 20.29 18.03
CA PRO A 75 2.36 19.27 18.57
C PRO A 75 1.19 18.94 17.63
N LEU A 76 0.82 19.84 16.70
CA LEU A 76 -0.27 19.63 15.75
C LEU A 76 0.16 18.87 14.49
N ALA A 77 1.47 18.74 14.21
CA ALA A 77 1.96 18.14 12.97
C ALA A 77 1.49 16.70 12.77
N ASN A 78 1.38 15.91 13.85
CA ASN A 78 0.82 14.56 13.77
C ASN A 78 -0.67 14.58 13.41
N ASP A 79 -1.47 15.42 14.05
CA ASP A 79 -2.91 15.51 13.75
C ASP A 79 -3.15 15.98 12.31
N ILE A 80 -2.35 16.94 11.82
CA ILE A 80 -2.38 17.39 10.43
C ILE A 80 -2.03 16.25 9.47
N LEU A 81 -0.99 15.46 9.78
CA LEU A 81 -0.61 14.29 8.99
C LEU A 81 -1.74 13.25 8.93
N LEU A 82 -2.33 12.91 10.08
CA LEU A 82 -3.38 11.89 10.16
C LEU A 82 -4.66 12.36 9.44
N HIS A 83 -5.06 13.60 9.65
CA HIS A 83 -6.19 14.22 8.94
C HIS A 83 -5.92 14.31 7.43
N GLY A 84 -4.70 14.67 7.05
CA GLY A 84 -4.24 14.72 5.67
C GLY A 84 -4.32 13.36 4.99
N ILE A 85 -3.87 12.29 5.65
CA ILE A 85 -3.98 10.92 5.16
C ILE A 85 -5.44 10.51 4.98
N ALA A 86 -6.30 10.82 5.94
CA ALA A 86 -7.72 10.52 5.84
C ALA A 86 -8.37 11.23 4.62
N THR A 87 -7.94 12.47 4.35
CA THR A 87 -8.52 13.34 3.31
C THR A 87 -7.96 13.07 1.91
N ASP A 88 -6.64 12.96 1.77
CA ASP A 88 -5.93 12.86 0.48
C ASP A 88 -5.62 11.41 0.08
N GLY A 89 -5.68 10.51 1.06
CA GLY A 89 -5.20 9.14 0.98
C GLY A 89 -3.68 9.02 1.17
N MET A 90 -3.19 7.79 1.03
CA MET A 90 -1.79 7.42 1.15
C MET A 90 -1.15 7.20 -0.23
N ASN A 91 0.12 7.59 -0.34
CA ASN A 91 0.96 7.31 -1.51
C ASN A 91 1.69 5.97 -1.41
N LEU A 92 1.78 5.37 -0.22
CA LEU A 92 2.37 4.05 -0.02
C LEU A 92 1.52 2.98 -0.74
N THR A 93 2.08 2.38 -1.79
CA THR A 93 1.38 1.37 -2.61
C THR A 93 1.67 -0.06 -2.17
N ALA A 94 2.84 -0.29 -1.58
CA ALA A 94 3.26 -1.61 -1.15
C ALA A 94 4.25 -1.56 0.01
N VAL A 95 4.29 -2.62 0.80
CA VAL A 95 5.25 -2.81 1.90
C VAL A 95 5.86 -4.20 1.87
N ASN A 96 7.10 -4.29 2.34
CA ASN A 96 7.77 -5.57 2.54
C ASN A 96 7.48 -6.06 3.96
N CYS A 97 7.21 -7.36 4.07
CA CYS A 97 6.74 -8.02 5.27
C CYS A 97 7.73 -9.12 5.63
N ALA A 98 7.80 -9.48 6.91
CA ALA A 98 8.56 -10.65 7.35
C ALA A 98 7.73 -11.93 7.16
N VAL A 99 6.41 -11.83 7.36
CA VAL A 99 5.46 -12.89 7.04
C VAL A 99 4.36 -12.32 6.17
N CYS A 100 4.16 -12.93 5.01
CA CYS A 100 3.03 -12.68 4.12
C CYS A 100 2.74 -13.97 3.36
N SER A 101 1.67 -14.66 3.71
CA SER A 101 1.25 -15.90 3.04
C SER A 101 -0.27 -16.05 3.11
N TRP A 102 -0.80 -17.02 2.38
CA TRP A 102 -2.22 -17.35 2.42
C TRP A 102 -2.43 -18.86 2.37
N SER A 103 -3.58 -19.30 2.87
CA SER A 103 -4.04 -20.68 2.81
C SER A 103 -5.53 -20.74 2.52
N ILE A 104 -5.98 -21.86 1.98
CA ILE A 104 -7.40 -22.15 1.81
C ILE A 104 -7.85 -22.85 3.09
N PRO A 105 -8.87 -22.36 3.81
CA PRO A 105 -9.36 -23.04 5.00
C PRO A 105 -9.93 -24.42 4.61
N PRO A 106 -9.82 -25.42 5.51
CA PRO A 106 -10.40 -26.74 5.25
C PRO A 106 -11.90 -26.59 5.03
N VAL A 107 -12.40 -27.17 3.93
CA VAL A 107 -13.81 -27.11 3.55
C VAL A 107 -14.65 -27.74 4.65
N VAL A 108 -15.52 -26.95 5.29
CA VAL A 108 -16.67 -27.49 6.01
C VAL A 108 -17.68 -27.84 4.92
N GLU A 109 -17.94 -29.13 4.70
CA GLU A 109 -18.69 -29.64 3.55
C GLU A 109 -19.96 -28.85 3.23
N SER A 110 -19.98 -28.20 2.06
CA SER A 110 -21.16 -27.87 1.25
C SER A 110 -20.71 -27.43 -0.15
N CYS A 111 -20.93 -28.31 -1.16
CA CYS A 111 -20.95 -28.15 -2.64
C CYS A 111 -20.25 -26.96 -3.32
N SER A 112 -19.52 -27.08 -4.43
CA SER A 112 -19.31 -28.14 -5.42
C SER A 112 -18.03 -27.82 -6.19
N MET A 113 -17.28 -28.85 -6.61
CA MET A 113 -16.17 -28.67 -7.54
C MET A 113 -16.69 -28.10 -8.86
N MET A 114 -16.50 -26.80 -9.09
CA MET A 114 -16.45 -26.23 -10.43
C MET A 114 -15.00 -26.05 -10.84
N SER A 115 -14.40 -27.13 -11.33
CA SER A 115 -13.41 -26.99 -12.39
C SER A 115 -14.16 -26.64 -13.67
N LYS A 116 -13.99 -25.40 -14.16
CA LYS A 116 -13.99 -24.97 -15.57
C LYS A 116 -14.31 -23.48 -15.68
N LEU A 117 -13.26 -22.67 -15.73
CA LEU A 117 -13.18 -21.59 -16.70
C LEU A 117 -11.90 -21.82 -17.50
N HIS A 118 -12.03 -22.47 -18.65
CA HIS A 118 -11.08 -22.20 -19.73
C HIS A 118 -11.33 -20.74 -20.10
N VAL A 119 -10.48 -19.84 -19.62
CA VAL A 119 -10.37 -18.53 -20.26
C VAL A 119 -9.79 -18.84 -21.62
N ASN A 120 -10.66 -18.91 -22.63
CA ASN A 120 -10.23 -18.94 -24.02
C ASN A 120 -9.23 -17.81 -24.20
N ASP A 121 -8.11 -18.11 -24.87
CA ASP A 121 -7.14 -17.13 -25.31
C ASP A 121 -7.88 -15.97 -25.98
N VAL A 122 -8.13 -14.91 -25.21
CA VAL A 122 -8.50 -13.62 -25.77
C VAL A 122 -7.20 -13.14 -26.39
N GLU A 123 -7.01 -13.45 -27.67
CA GLU A 123 -6.05 -12.75 -28.49
C GLU A 123 -6.24 -11.26 -28.23
N ASN A 124 -5.24 -10.66 -27.60
CA ASN A 124 -5.18 -9.23 -27.34
C ASN A 124 -5.33 -8.50 -28.69
N PRO A 125 -6.46 -7.85 -29.00
CA PRO A 125 -6.66 -7.22 -30.30
C PRO A 125 -5.84 -5.92 -30.44
N TYR A 126 -5.12 -5.54 -29.39
CA TYR A 126 -4.24 -4.39 -29.36
C TYR A 126 -2.80 -4.88 -29.29
N GLY A 127 -2.19 -4.95 -30.47
CA GLY A 127 -0.79 -5.24 -30.65
C GLY A 127 0.08 -4.45 -29.67
N ALA A 128 1.24 -5.04 -29.35
CA ALA A 128 2.31 -4.46 -28.56
C ALA A 128 2.55 -3.00 -28.95
N ASN A 129 1.95 -2.05 -28.21
CA ASN A 129 2.32 -0.63 -28.05
C ASN A 129 1.10 0.20 -27.57
N SER A 130 0.77 0.14 -26.28
CA SER A 130 0.07 1.25 -25.59
C SER A 130 -0.03 1.07 -24.06
N TYR A 131 1.02 0.56 -23.40
CA TYR A 131 1.17 0.73 -21.95
C TYR A 131 1.78 2.10 -21.64
N ARG A 132 1.02 3.17 -21.87
CA ARG A 132 1.37 4.52 -21.41
C ARG A 132 0.15 5.22 -20.82
N SER A 133 -0.18 4.82 -19.60
CA SER A 133 -0.68 5.70 -18.54
C SER A 133 -0.56 4.99 -17.18
N THR A 134 0.46 5.39 -16.41
CA THR A 134 0.47 5.43 -14.94
C THR A 134 0.08 4.20 -14.11
N SER A 135 0.20 2.97 -14.63
CA SER A 135 0.17 1.76 -13.80
C SER A 135 1.53 1.53 -13.13
N GLN A 136 1.66 1.89 -11.85
CA GLN A 136 2.80 1.55 -10.99
C GLN A 136 2.83 0.05 -10.58
N TYR A 137 2.46 -0.86 -11.49
CA TYR A 137 2.78 -2.28 -11.28
C TYR A 137 4.22 -2.47 -11.76
N PRO A 138 5.14 -2.99 -10.93
CA PRO A 138 6.47 -3.31 -11.43
C PRO A 138 6.33 -4.32 -12.56
N ASN A 139 7.09 -4.15 -13.65
CA ASN A 139 7.19 -5.10 -14.75
C ASN A 139 7.80 -6.41 -14.22
N TYR A 140 6.98 -7.24 -13.57
CA TYR A 140 7.37 -8.59 -13.17
C TYR A 140 7.12 -9.52 -14.34
N ASP A 141 8.18 -10.23 -14.72
CA ASP A 141 8.09 -11.26 -15.73
C ASP A 141 7.28 -12.45 -15.18
N PHE A 142 5.99 -12.49 -15.53
CA PHE A 142 5.12 -13.63 -15.28
C PHE A 142 5.32 -14.74 -16.34
N SER A 143 6.51 -14.86 -16.95
CA SER A 143 6.86 -15.91 -17.92
C SER A 143 6.67 -17.33 -17.40
N ASN A 144 6.49 -17.51 -16.08
CA ASN A 144 5.91 -18.73 -15.56
C ASN A 144 4.44 -18.83 -15.99
N LYS A 145 4.16 -19.82 -16.85
CA LYS A 145 2.84 -20.37 -17.24
C LYS A 145 1.99 -20.86 -16.04
N SER A 146 1.93 -20.07 -14.99
CA SER A 146 1.09 -20.33 -13.83
C SER A 146 -0.32 -19.94 -14.23
N GLU A 147 -1.21 -20.95 -14.23
CA GLU A 147 -2.64 -20.74 -14.43
C GLU A 147 -3.20 -19.90 -13.29
N PHE A 148 -4.15 -19.03 -13.64
CA PHE A 148 -4.92 -18.30 -12.64
C PHE A 148 -5.85 -19.26 -11.91
N ARG A 149 -5.86 -19.19 -10.58
CA ARG A 149 -6.70 -20.02 -9.71
C ARG A 149 -7.59 -19.12 -8.88
N THR A 150 -8.85 -19.50 -8.71
CA THR A 150 -9.80 -18.79 -7.85
C THR A 150 -10.05 -19.57 -6.57
N PHE A 151 -10.46 -18.87 -5.51
CA PHE A 151 -10.75 -19.45 -4.21
C PHE A 151 -12.07 -18.95 -3.68
N ASP A 152 -12.77 -19.83 -2.99
CA ASP A 152 -14.03 -19.52 -2.31
C ASP A 152 -13.80 -18.86 -0.95
N ALA A 153 -12.75 -19.30 -0.25
CA ALA A 153 -12.41 -18.87 1.09
C ALA A 153 -10.90 -18.69 1.21
N LEU A 154 -10.49 -17.79 2.09
CA LEU A 154 -9.10 -17.36 2.19
C LEU A 154 -8.71 -17.04 3.64
N ASP A 155 -7.62 -17.65 4.09
CA ASP A 155 -6.94 -17.30 5.34
C ASP A 155 -5.63 -16.59 4.97
N ILE A 156 -5.49 -15.31 5.34
CA ILE A 156 -4.30 -14.47 5.12
C ILE A 156 -3.47 -14.42 6.39
N HIS A 157 -2.15 -14.64 6.27
CA HIS A 157 -1.22 -14.64 7.39
C HIS A 157 -0.24 -13.47 7.25
N LEU A 158 -0.14 -12.64 8.28
CA LEU A 158 0.73 -11.46 8.31
C LEU A 158 1.47 -11.38 9.64
N ASP A 159 2.70 -10.87 9.62
CA ASP A 159 3.41 -10.53 10.85
C ASP A 159 2.79 -9.29 11.51
N ILE A 160 2.96 -9.15 12.83
CA ILE A 160 2.37 -8.03 13.59
C ILE A 160 2.85 -6.65 13.11
N LYS A 161 4.11 -6.50 12.69
CA LYS A 161 4.67 -5.23 12.22
C LYS A 161 4.03 -4.77 10.91
N THR A 162 3.57 -5.72 10.11
CA THR A 162 2.83 -5.50 8.88
C THR A 162 1.33 -5.31 9.16
N ALA A 163 0.75 -6.09 10.07
CA ALA A 163 -0.67 -6.08 10.38
C ALA A 163 -1.16 -4.71 10.90
N VAL A 164 -0.33 -3.96 11.62
CA VAL A 164 -0.66 -2.59 12.07
C VAL A 164 -0.93 -1.62 10.90
N LEU A 165 -0.59 -1.99 9.66
CA LEU A 165 -0.89 -1.21 8.46
C LEU A 165 -2.26 -1.52 7.85
N LEU A 166 -2.98 -2.54 8.31
CA LEU A 166 -4.30 -2.90 7.77
C LEU A 166 -5.32 -1.74 7.87
N PRO A 167 -5.45 -1.00 9.00
CA PRO A 167 -6.33 0.16 9.06
C PRO A 167 -5.94 1.24 8.06
N TRP A 168 -4.64 1.49 7.92
CA TRP A 168 -4.06 2.47 6.99
C TRP A 168 -4.29 2.10 5.54
N MET A 169 -4.17 0.82 5.19
CA MET A 169 -4.51 0.30 3.88
C MET A 169 -5.99 0.56 3.57
N CYS A 170 -6.89 0.23 4.49
CA CYS A 170 -8.32 0.44 4.29
C CYS A 170 -8.65 1.93 4.10
N LYS A 171 -8.25 2.77 5.06
CA LYS A 171 -8.62 4.20 5.09
C LYS A 171 -7.85 5.04 4.08
N GLY A 172 -6.55 4.78 3.92
CA GLY A 172 -5.65 5.58 3.08
C GLY A 172 -5.59 5.13 1.62
N ARG A 173 -5.96 3.88 1.29
CA ARG A 173 -5.83 3.36 -0.08
C ARG A 173 -7.15 2.89 -0.63
N LEU A 174 -7.78 1.91 0.02
CA LEU A 174 -8.96 1.26 -0.52
C LEU A 174 -10.17 2.21 -0.57
N GLN A 175 -10.39 3.03 0.47
CA GLN A 175 -11.41 4.09 0.44
C GLN A 175 -11.17 5.13 -0.67
N HIS A 176 -9.91 5.36 -1.01
CA HIS A 176 -9.47 6.26 -2.10
C HIS A 176 -9.44 5.58 -3.47
N ARG A 177 -10.01 4.37 -3.60
CA ARG A 177 -10.03 3.55 -4.82
C ARG A 177 -8.64 3.26 -5.39
N ARG A 178 -7.67 3.03 -4.49
CA ARG A 178 -6.29 2.64 -4.84
C ARG A 178 -5.97 1.27 -4.25
N HIS A 179 -5.23 0.44 -4.97
CA HIS A 179 -4.77 -0.84 -4.44
C HIS A 179 -3.69 -0.70 -3.38
N PHE A 180 -3.44 -1.78 -2.66
CA PHE A 180 -2.29 -1.91 -1.78
C PHE A 180 -1.73 -3.33 -1.80
N THR A 181 -0.41 -3.49 -1.69
CA THR A 181 0.24 -4.80 -1.78
C THR A 181 1.18 -5.09 -0.60
N PHE A 182 0.99 -6.23 0.05
CA PHE A 182 1.96 -6.80 0.97
C PHE A 182 2.89 -7.76 0.22
N ARG A 183 4.20 -7.67 0.46
CA ARG A 183 5.20 -8.50 -0.23
C ARG A 183 6.13 -9.19 0.75
N LEU A 184 6.38 -10.49 0.55
CA LEU A 184 7.49 -11.20 1.18
C LEU A 184 8.66 -11.26 0.21
N MET A 185 9.74 -10.57 0.55
CA MET A 185 10.99 -10.54 -0.22
C MET A 185 12.06 -11.34 0.51
N THR A 186 12.76 -12.21 -0.22
CA THR A 186 13.94 -12.94 0.27
C THR A 186 15.14 -12.65 -0.63
N ALA A 187 16.31 -13.16 -0.27
CA ALA A 187 17.49 -13.09 -1.14
C ALA A 187 17.25 -13.71 -2.53
N ASN A 188 16.35 -14.70 -2.60
CA ASN A 188 15.99 -15.40 -3.85
C ASN A 188 14.83 -14.72 -4.61
N GLY A 189 14.47 -13.49 -4.23
CA GLY A 189 13.37 -12.73 -4.83
C GLY A 189 12.06 -12.83 -4.05
N ILE A 190 10.96 -12.53 -4.74
CA ILE A 190 9.61 -12.53 -4.18
C ILE A 190 9.19 -13.97 -3.88
N GLN A 191 8.74 -14.20 -2.65
CA GLN A 191 8.14 -15.48 -2.26
C GLN A 191 6.61 -15.43 -2.27
N SER A 192 6.03 -14.26 -1.98
CA SER A 192 4.57 -14.09 -1.85
C SER A 192 4.20 -12.62 -2.00
N MET A 193 3.08 -12.36 -2.67
CA MET A 193 2.47 -11.04 -2.78
C MET A 193 0.96 -11.13 -2.61
N ILE A 194 0.38 -10.25 -1.80
CA ILE A 194 -1.06 -10.13 -1.61
C ILE A 194 -1.48 -8.70 -1.96
N THR A 195 -2.25 -8.54 -3.03
CA THR A 195 -2.76 -7.24 -3.49
C THR A 195 -4.25 -7.13 -3.20
N PHE A 196 -4.64 -6.10 -2.46
CA PHE A 196 -6.03 -5.73 -2.22
C PHE A 196 -6.48 -4.73 -3.27
N CYS A 197 -7.53 -5.07 -3.99
CA CYS A 197 -8.04 -4.33 -5.14
C CYS A 197 -9.44 -3.79 -4.84
N PRO A 198 -9.66 -2.46 -4.81
CA PRO A 198 -11.00 -1.90 -4.72
C PRO A 198 -11.79 -2.16 -6.02
N PRO A 199 -13.12 -1.90 -6.04
CA PRO A 199 -13.95 -2.13 -7.22
C PRO A 199 -13.50 -1.29 -8.42
N ASP A 200 -13.86 -1.75 -9.62
CA ASP A 200 -13.66 -1.05 -10.90
C ASP A 200 -12.20 -0.72 -11.27
N MET A 201 -11.22 -1.33 -10.62
CA MET A 201 -9.82 -1.15 -11.00
C MET A 201 -9.51 -1.90 -12.31
N PRO A 202 -8.89 -1.23 -13.31
CA PRO A 202 -8.48 -1.90 -14.54
C PRO A 202 -7.30 -2.85 -14.31
N GLY A 203 -7.26 -3.94 -15.07
CA GLY A 203 -6.13 -4.89 -15.08
C GLY A 203 -6.04 -5.83 -13.87
N VAL A 204 -7.09 -5.89 -13.04
CA VAL A 204 -7.20 -6.88 -11.96
C VAL A 204 -7.74 -8.21 -12.51
N LEU A 205 -7.36 -9.31 -11.87
CA LEU A 205 -7.73 -10.68 -12.26
C LEU A 205 -8.96 -11.20 -11.48
N VAL A 206 -9.34 -10.51 -10.42
CA VAL A 206 -10.44 -10.87 -9.51
C VAL A 206 -11.66 -9.99 -9.74
N SER A 207 -12.84 -10.53 -9.48
CA SER A 207 -14.13 -9.87 -9.67
C SER A 207 -15.03 -10.06 -8.44
N PRO A 208 -16.19 -9.40 -8.37
CA PRO A 208 -17.17 -9.67 -7.31
C PRO A 208 -17.60 -11.14 -7.20
N GLU A 209 -17.67 -11.85 -8.33
CA GLU A 209 -18.06 -13.28 -8.41
C GLU A 209 -16.91 -14.21 -8.03
N CYS A 210 -15.68 -13.80 -8.34
CA CYS A 210 -14.44 -14.53 -8.03
C CYS A 210 -13.51 -13.62 -7.21
N PRO A 211 -13.83 -13.37 -5.92
CA PRO A 211 -13.18 -12.31 -5.14
C PRO A 211 -11.75 -12.64 -4.74
N TYR A 212 -11.38 -13.91 -4.71
CA TYR A 212 -10.04 -14.35 -4.33
C TYR A 212 -9.44 -15.14 -5.48
N GLY A 213 -8.22 -14.78 -5.88
CA GLY A 213 -7.53 -15.53 -6.90
C GLY A 213 -6.05 -15.24 -6.97
N SER A 214 -5.28 -16.21 -7.44
CA SER A 214 -3.82 -16.11 -7.51
C SER A 214 -3.28 -16.55 -8.87
N LYS A 215 -2.17 -15.92 -9.27
CA LYS A 215 -1.30 -16.38 -10.34
C LYS A 215 0.10 -16.64 -9.76
N GLY A 216 0.40 -17.91 -9.51
CA GLY A 216 1.65 -18.31 -8.83
C GLY A 216 1.72 -17.75 -7.41
N PHE A 217 2.78 -16.98 -7.12
CA PHE A 217 3.01 -16.34 -5.82
C PHE A 217 2.24 -15.02 -5.61
N TRP A 218 1.45 -14.59 -6.59
CA TRP A 218 0.68 -13.35 -6.51
C TRP A 218 -0.80 -13.62 -6.29
N LEU A 219 -1.29 -13.32 -5.09
CA LEU A 219 -2.69 -13.32 -4.71
C LEU A 219 -3.30 -11.93 -4.91
N GLN A 220 -4.50 -11.88 -5.48
CA GLN A 220 -5.36 -10.71 -5.50
C GLN A 220 -6.64 -10.96 -4.70
N VAL A 221 -7.09 -9.92 -4.02
CA VAL A 221 -8.31 -9.89 -3.22
C VAL A 221 -9.18 -8.75 -3.71
N HIS A 222 -10.34 -9.04 -4.28
CA HIS A 222 -11.36 -8.06 -4.62
C HIS A 222 -12.01 -7.57 -3.32
N VAL A 223 -11.90 -6.28 -3.05
CA VAL A 223 -12.45 -5.65 -1.87
C VAL A 223 -13.69 -4.85 -2.27
N SER A 224 -14.86 -5.47 -2.12
CA SER A 224 -16.13 -4.77 -2.29
C SER A 224 -16.31 -3.66 -1.25
N ASN A 225 -17.22 -2.71 -1.50
CA ASN A 225 -17.50 -1.64 -0.53
C ASN A 225 -17.99 -2.20 0.82
N SER A 226 -18.77 -3.30 0.81
CA SER A 226 -19.23 -3.95 2.04
C SER A 226 -18.09 -4.64 2.78
N LEU A 227 -17.17 -5.31 2.07
CA LEU A 227 -15.97 -5.89 2.67
C LEU A 227 -15.06 -4.80 3.25
N LEU A 228 -14.88 -3.69 2.54
CA LEU A 228 -14.06 -2.58 3.01
C LEU A 228 -14.61 -1.99 4.32
N SER A 229 -15.90 -1.69 4.39
CA SER A 229 -16.53 -1.21 5.63
C SER A 229 -16.32 -2.19 6.78
N ARG A 230 -16.49 -3.49 6.51
CA ARG A 230 -16.29 -4.53 7.51
C ARG A 230 -14.83 -4.62 7.98
N MET A 231 -13.87 -4.51 7.07
CA MET A 231 -12.43 -4.47 7.40
C MET A 231 -12.09 -3.27 8.27
N ILE A 232 -12.63 -2.08 7.96
CA ILE A 232 -12.39 -0.86 8.75
C ILE A 232 -12.86 -1.06 10.19
N GLU A 233 -14.09 -1.56 10.39
CA GLU A 233 -14.63 -1.87 11.72
C GLU A 233 -13.80 -2.92 12.45
N THR A 234 -13.40 -3.98 11.74
CA THR A 234 -12.70 -5.12 12.31
C THR A 234 -11.29 -4.77 12.79
N PHE A 235 -10.62 -3.82 12.13
CA PHE A 235 -9.25 -3.44 12.42
C PHE A 235 -9.11 -2.18 13.29
N LEU A 236 -10.21 -1.66 13.87
CA LEU A 236 -10.16 -0.47 14.74
C LEU A 236 -9.19 -0.64 15.91
N ASP A 237 -9.11 -1.84 16.48
CA ASP A 237 -8.18 -2.11 17.59
C ASP A 237 -6.70 -2.07 17.16
N LEU A 238 -6.38 -2.39 15.90
CA LEU A 238 -5.02 -2.26 15.35
C LEU A 238 -4.57 -0.80 15.24
N GLU A 239 -5.52 0.14 15.07
CA GLU A 239 -5.24 1.58 15.06
C GLU A 239 -4.73 2.05 16.42
N GLU A 240 -5.35 1.57 17.50
CA GLU A 240 -4.94 1.84 18.89
C GLU A 240 -3.63 1.13 19.25
N LEU A 241 -3.37 -0.03 18.65
CA LEU A 241 -2.19 -0.88 18.93
C LEU A 241 -0.87 -0.36 18.36
N ASN A 242 -0.90 0.62 17.46
CA ASN A 242 0.31 1.31 16.98
C ASN A 242 1.09 1.97 18.15
N LEU A 243 0.48 2.09 19.33
CA LEU A 243 1.06 2.62 20.56
C LEU A 243 1.50 1.54 21.58
N LYS A 244 1.11 0.25 21.43
CA LYS A 244 1.29 -0.80 22.46
C LYS A 244 1.50 -2.22 21.91
N VAL A 245 2.29 -2.36 20.84
CA VAL A 245 2.59 -3.66 20.17
C VAL A 245 3.10 -4.74 21.15
N ALA A 246 3.74 -4.35 22.26
CA ALA A 246 4.35 -5.26 23.22
C ALA A 246 3.37 -6.19 24.00
N ASN A 247 2.07 -5.88 24.03
CA ASN A 247 1.10 -6.61 24.86
C ASN A 247 0.09 -7.45 24.05
N LEU A 248 0.28 -7.62 22.75
CA LEU A 248 -0.65 -8.40 21.94
C LEU A 248 -0.43 -9.91 22.12
N VAL A 249 -1.46 -10.64 22.52
CA VAL A 249 -1.44 -12.10 22.53
C VAL A 249 -1.58 -12.60 21.09
N LEU A 250 -0.57 -13.34 20.63
CA LEU A 250 -0.51 -13.92 19.29
C LEU A 250 -0.65 -15.45 19.34
N PRO A 251 -1.24 -16.10 18.31
CA PRO A 251 -1.76 -15.48 17.09
C PRO A 251 -3.11 -14.80 17.32
N LYS A 252 -3.28 -13.60 16.73
CA LYS A 252 -4.55 -12.88 16.76
C LYS A 252 -5.32 -13.12 15.47
N LYS A 253 -6.61 -13.44 15.58
CA LYS A 253 -7.44 -13.79 14.42
C LYS A 253 -8.54 -12.76 14.24
N TYR A 254 -8.71 -12.27 13.01
CA TYR A 254 -9.84 -11.46 12.60
C TYR A 254 -10.63 -12.25 11.56
N GLU A 255 -11.88 -12.57 11.87
CA GLU A 255 -12.73 -13.39 11.00
C GLU A 255 -13.85 -12.56 10.40
N LEU A 256 -13.91 -12.53 9.07
CA LEU A 256 -14.94 -11.89 8.27
C LEU A 256 -15.77 -12.99 7.59
N SER A 257 -16.54 -13.73 8.38
CA SER A 257 -17.22 -14.96 7.96
C SER A 257 -18.19 -14.73 6.79
N ASP A 258 -18.87 -13.58 6.74
CA ASP A 258 -19.77 -13.18 5.63
C ASP A 258 -19.05 -13.12 4.27
N PHE A 259 -17.73 -12.94 4.31
CA PHE A 259 -16.86 -12.89 3.14
C PHE A 259 -15.99 -14.15 3.00
N ARG A 260 -16.09 -15.12 3.92
CA ARG A 260 -15.20 -16.30 3.97
C ARG A 260 -13.71 -15.92 3.97
N LEU A 261 -13.38 -14.82 4.66
CA LEU A 261 -12.03 -14.26 4.74
C LEU A 261 -11.58 -14.19 6.20
N LYS A 262 -10.34 -14.59 6.47
CA LYS A 262 -9.72 -14.50 7.80
C LYS A 262 -8.34 -13.88 7.70
N PHE A 263 -8.00 -13.04 8.68
CA PHE A 263 -6.62 -12.58 8.89
C PHE A 263 -6.07 -13.23 10.16
N ILE A 264 -4.90 -13.81 10.05
CA ILE A 264 -4.18 -14.49 11.14
C ILE A 264 -2.88 -13.71 11.33
N ILE A 265 -2.83 -12.93 12.40
CA ILE A 265 -1.64 -12.18 12.77
C ILE A 265 -0.74 -13.08 13.60
N VAL A 266 0.47 -13.28 13.10
CA VAL A 266 1.49 -14.14 13.70
C VAL A 266 2.65 -13.31 14.26
N PRO A 267 3.51 -13.90 15.13
CA PRO A 267 4.70 -13.24 15.64
C PRO A 267 5.63 -12.68 14.57
#